data_AF-A0A450VRX1-F1
#
_entry.id   AF-A0A450VRX1-F1
#
_cell.length_a   1.000
_cell.length_b   1.000
_cell.length_c   1.000
_cell.angle_alpha   90.00
_cell.angle_beta   90.00
_cell.angle_gamma   90.00
#
_symmetry.space_group_name_H-M   'P 1'
#
loop_
_entity.id
_entity.type
_entity.pdbx_description
1 polymer ?
#
loop_
_entity_poly.entity_id
_entity_poly.type
_entity_poly.pdbx_seq_one_letter_code
_entity_poly.pdbx_strand_id
1 'polypeptide(L)' 'MDAEAWIAARELRNRLIHEYATSMERLADDIRAAGDFIPMFRQSHAAFLALAGTRFGVSESALERYLSPRA' A
#
# COMPACT_ATOMS: atom_id res chain seq x y z
N MET A 1 14.54 2.61 -1.80
CA MET A 1 13.08 2.72 -1.94
C MET A 1 12.84 4.02 -2.68
N ASP A 2 12.08 3.99 -3.78
CA ASP A 2 11.87 5.15 -4.65
C ASP A 2 10.78 6.06 -4.07
N ALA A 3 11.17 7.27 -3.64
CA ALA A 3 10.24 8.23 -3.04
C ALA A 3 9.25 8.79 -4.07
N GLU A 4 9.67 8.93 -5.33
CA GLU A 4 8.82 9.48 -6.40
C GLU A 4 7.71 8.50 -6.75
N ALA A 5 8.03 7.20 -6.84
CA ALA A 5 7.04 6.15 -7.04
C ALA A 5 5.98 6.12 -5.92
N TRP A 6 6.38 6.39 -4.67
CA TRP A 6 5.45 6.51 -3.55
C TRP A 6 4.53 7.73 -3.64
N ILE A 7 5.06 8.87 -4.09
CA ILE A 7 4.27 10.09 -4.32
C ILE A 7 3.23 9.83 -5.43
N ALA A 8 3.67 9.25 -6.56
CA ALA A 8 2.78 8.92 -7.67
C ALA A 8 1.66 7.95 -7.26
N ALA A 9 1.99 6.91 -6.47
CA ALA A 9 1.00 5.99 -5.93
C ALA A 9 -0.01 6.67 -4.98
N ARG A 10 0.46 7.63 -4.17
CA ARG A 10 -0.41 8.42 -3.29
C ARG A 10 -1.37 9.31 -4.07
N GLU A 11 -0.89 9.96 -5.13
CA GLU A 11 -1.72 10.77 -6.02
C GLU A 11 -2.77 9.92 -6.74
N LEU A 12 -2.37 8.76 -7.26
CA LEU A 12 -3.31 7.80 -7.87
C LEU A 12 -4.40 7.36 -6.90
N ARG A 13 -4.06 7.08 -5.64
CA ARG A 13 -5.05 6.76 -4.59
C ARG A 13 -5.99 7.92 -4.30
N ASN A 14 -5.54 9.17 -4.40
CA ASN A 14 -6.44 10.32 -4.28
C ASN A 14 -7.43 10.36 -5.44
N ARG A 15 -6.97 10.17 -6.67
CA ARG A 15 -7.86 10.10 -7.85
C ARG A 15 -8.89 8.98 -7.72
N LEU A 16 -8.46 7.78 -7.36
CA LEU A 16 -9.34 6.60 -7.27
C LEU A 16 -10.40 6.70 -6.17
N ILE A 17 -10.10 7.38 -5.06
CA ILE A 17 -10.96 7.34 -3.86
C ILE A 17 -11.68 8.67 -3.59
N HIS A 18 -11.09 9.80 -3.97
CA HIS A 18 -11.57 11.14 -3.59
C HIS A 18 -12.10 11.92 -4.78
N GLU A 19 -11.64 11.62 -5.99
CA GLU A 19 -12.14 12.29 -7.19
C GLU A 19 -13.30 11.46 -7.76
N TYR A 20 -14.50 12.05 -7.81
CA TYR A 20 -15.64 11.41 -8.46
C TYR A 20 -15.26 11.10 -9.92
N ALA A 21 -15.39 9.83 -10.31
CA ALA A 21 -15.07 9.41 -11.67
C ALA A 21 -15.98 10.13 -12.67
N THR A 22 -15.38 10.98 -13.50
CA THR A 22 -16.07 11.70 -14.58
C THR A 22 -15.97 10.96 -15.93
N SER A 23 -15.08 9.97 -16.02
CA SER A 23 -14.89 9.08 -17.17
C SER A 23 -14.56 7.67 -16.70
N MET A 24 -15.26 6.68 -17.25
CA MET A 24 -15.03 5.27 -16.94
C MET A 24 -13.75 4.73 -17.56
N GLU A 25 -13.33 5.28 -18.69
CA GLU A 25 -12.08 4.96 -19.36
C GLU A 25 -10.89 5.35 -18.49
N ARG A 26 -10.91 6.60 -17.98
CA ARG A 26 -9.88 7.09 -17.05
C ARG A 26 -9.83 6.26 -15.77
N LEU A 27 -10.99 5.89 -15.23
CA LEU A 27 -11.06 5.02 -14.06
C LEU A 27 -10.43 3.64 -14.34
N ALA A 28 -10.71 3.05 -15.49
CA ALA A 28 -10.11 1.77 -15.89
C ALA A 28 -8.59 1.87 -16.07
N ASP A 29 -8.08 2.99 -16.61
CA ASP A 29 -6.65 3.27 -16.73
C ASP A 29 -6.00 3.43 -15.35
N ASP A 30 -6.62 4.20 -14.45
CA ASP A 30 -6.13 4.39 -13.08
C ASP A 30 -6.13 3.08 -12.27
N ILE A 31 -7.13 2.20 -12.44
CA ILE A 31 -7.15 0.87 -11.83
C ILE A 31 -5.99 0.00 -12.36
N ARG A 32 -5.74 0.03 -13.67
CA ARG A 32 -4.61 -0.71 -14.26
C ARG A 32 -3.27 -0.19 -13.73
N ALA A 33 -3.10 1.13 -13.69
CA ALA A 33 -1.90 1.77 -13.13
C ALA A 33 -1.69 1.44 -11.65
N ALA A 34 -2.75 1.22 -10.86
CA ALA A 34 -2.63 0.81 -9.47
C ALA A 34 -1.97 -0.56 -9.32
N GLY A 35 -2.19 -1.46 -10.29
CA GLY A 35 -1.55 -2.77 -10.35
C GLY A 35 -0.03 -2.70 -10.43
N ASP A 36 0.51 -1.70 -11.12
CA ASP A 36 1.95 -1.52 -11.33
C ASP A 36 2.69 -1.18 -10.03
N PHE A 37 1.99 -0.64 -9.02
CA PHE A 37 2.56 -0.33 -7.71
C PHE A 37 2.53 -1.49 -6.71
N ILE A 38 1.83 -2.60 -7.01
CA ILE A 38 1.73 -3.77 -6.11
C ILE A 38 3.11 -4.32 -5.67
N PRO A 39 4.09 -4.51 -6.58
CA PRO A 39 5.41 -5.00 -6.19
C PRO A 39 6.11 -4.06 -5.20
N MET A 40 5.98 -2.75 -5.38
CA MET A 40 6.54 -1.75 -4.46
C MET A 40 5.91 -1.87 -3.07
N PHE A 41 4.58 -1.97 -2.99
CA PHE A 41 3.90 -2.13 -1.71
C PHE A 41 4.30 -3.41 -0.97
N ARG A 42 4.45 -4.53 -1.68
CA ARG A 42 4.93 -5.79 -1.08
C ARG A 42 6.33 -5.65 -0.50
N GLN A 43 7.23 -4.99 -1.22
CA GLN A 43 8.59 -4.74 -0.75
C GLN A 43 8.60 -3.83 0.48
N SER A 44 7.83 -2.74 0.46
CA SER A 44 7.74 -1.83 1.60
C SER A 44 7.10 -2.48 2.83
N HIS A 45 6.10 -3.34 2.65
CA HIS A 45 5.53 -4.13 3.73
C HIS A 45 6.58 -5.06 4.36
N ALA A 46 7.32 -5.81 3.54
CA ALA A 46 8.39 -6.69 4.03
C ALA A 46 9.49 -5.91 4.77
N ALA A 47 9.89 -4.74 4.24
CA ALA A 47 10.86 -3.86 4.89
C ALA A 47 10.34 -3.32 6.24
N PHE A 48 9.06 -2.98 6.33
CA PHE A 48 8.43 -2.54 7.57
C PHE A 48 8.41 -3.65 8.62
N LEU A 49 8.02 -4.88 8.24
CA LEU A 49 8.05 -6.03 9.15
C LEU A 49 9.46 -6.35 9.64
N ALA A 50 10.46 -6.29 8.76
CA ALA A 50 11.85 -6.48 9.14
C ALA A 50 12.30 -5.41 10.15
N LEU A 51 11.91 -4.15 9.95
CA LEU A 51 12.20 -3.07 10.88
C LEU A 51 11.49 -3.27 12.23
N ALA A 52 10.22 -3.66 12.21
CA ALA A 52 9.43 -3.95 13.41
C ALA A 52 10.09 -5.06 14.26
N GLY A 53 10.51 -6.15 13.63
CA GLY A 53 11.18 -7.26 14.31
C GLY A 53 12.54 -6.85 14.87
N THR A 54 13.38 -6.23 14.04
CA THR A 54 14.77 -5.90 14.41
C THR A 54 14.87 -4.76 15.43
N ARG A 55 14.06 -3.71 15.28
CA ARG A 55 14.19 -2.48 16.09
C ARG A 55 13.28 -2.48 17.32
N PHE A 56 12.14 -3.16 17.23
CA PHE A 56 11.09 -3.10 18.26
C PHE A 56 10.76 -4.48 18.85
N GLY A 57 11.36 -5.56 18.35
CA GLY A 57 11.09 -6.91 18.85
C GLY A 57 9.67 -7.40 18.54
N VAL A 58 8.98 -6.77 17.59
CA VAL A 58 7.60 -7.11 17.24
C VAL A 58 7.61 -8.05 16.03
N SER A 59 7.17 -9.29 16.22
CA SER A 59 7.01 -10.25 15.13
C SER A 59 5.78 -9.95 14.28
N GLU A 60 5.76 -10.43 13.04
CA GLU A 60 4.58 -10.39 12.17
C GLU A 60 3.36 -11.05 12.85
N SER A 61 3.54 -12.21 13.48
CA SER A 61 2.48 -12.89 14.23
C SER A 61 1.93 -12.09 15.43
N ALA A 62 2.75 -11.23 16.04
CA ALA A 62 2.30 -10.34 17.11
C ALA A 62 1.47 -9.18 16.55
N LEU A 63 1.86 -8.63 15.39
CA LEU A 63 1.07 -7.63 14.66
C LEU A 63 -0.27 -8.20 14.19
N GLU A 64 -0.26 -9.38 13.59
CA GLU A 64 -1.49 -10.07 13.12
C GLU A 64 -2.48 -10.29 14.26
N ARG A 65 -1.99 -10.77 15.41
CA ARG A 65 -2.81 -10.98 16.61
C ARG A 65 -3.42 -9.69 17.14
N TYR A 66 -2.68 -8.58 17.08
CA TYR A 66 -3.17 -7.27 17.49
C TYR A 66 -4.24 -6.73 16.52
N LEU A 67 -4.02 -6.88 15.21
CA LEU A 67 -4.93 -6.39 14.16
C LEU A 67 -6.18 -7.24 14.00
N SER A 68 -6.13 -8.51 14.40
CA SER A 68 -7.24 -9.46 14.39
C SER A 68 -7.67 -9.83 15.82
N PRO A 69 -8.21 -8.90 16.63
CA PRO A 69 -8.49 -9.14 18.03
C PRO A 69 -9.61 -10.15 18.30
N ARG A 70 -10.27 -10.70 17.27
CA ARG A 70 -11.26 -11.78 17.36
C ARG A 70 -11.23 -12.69 16.13
N ALA A 71 -10.78 -13.93 16.34
CA ALA A 71 -11.35 -15.11 15.70
C ALA A 71 -11.88 -16.02 16.82
#